data_AF-A0A0E3SFI0-F1
#
_entry.id   AF-A0A0E3SFI0-F1
#
_cell.length_a   1.000
_cell.length_b   1.000
_cell.length_c   1.000
_cell.angle_alpha   90.00
_cell.angle_beta   90.00
_cell.angle_gamma   90.00
#
_symmetry.space_group_name_H-M   'P 1'
#
loop_
_entity.id
_entity.type
_entity.pdbx_description
1 polymer ?
#
loop_
_entity_poly.entity_id
_entity_poly.type
_entity_poly.pdbx_seq_one_letter_code
_entity_poly.pdbx_strand_id
1 'polypeptide(L)' 'MSKNSSGNFLLLLNYWIKMERDYGELDRKYNYWILRKNPEESEPRWSVVRNVLYWVN' A
#
# COMPACT_ATOMS: atom_id res chain seq x y z
N MET A 1 24.50 -0.52 27.67
CA MET A 1 23.26 -1.31 27.56
C MET A 1 22.49 -0.98 26.27
N SER A 2 23.05 -1.23 25.08
CA SER A 2 22.39 -0.88 23.79
C SER A 2 22.16 -2.09 22.85
N LYS A 3 22.84 -3.21 23.09
CA LYS A 3 22.81 -4.39 22.20
C LYS A 3 21.51 -5.21 22.23
N ASN A 4 20.64 -5.02 23.24
CA ASN A 4 19.42 -5.82 23.41
C ASN A 4 18.16 -5.18 22.76
N SER A 5 18.14 -3.87 22.54
CA SER A 5 16.97 -3.19 21.96
C SER A 5 16.73 -3.58 20.50
N SER A 6 17.79 -3.81 19.73
CA SER A 6 17.70 -4.23 18.33
C SER A 6 17.08 -5.62 18.21
N GLY A 7 17.49 -6.57 19.08
CA GLY A 7 16.96 -7.94 19.09
C GLY A 7 15.47 -8.00 19.44
N ASN A 8 15.05 -7.22 20.44
CA ASN A 8 13.64 -7.14 20.83
C ASN A 8 12.79 -6.46 19.75
N PHE A 9 13.28 -5.39 19.12
CA PHE A 9 12.58 -4.75 18.01
C PHE A 9 12.42 -5.70 16.81
N LEU A 10 13.49 -6.43 16.45
CA LEU A 10 13.42 -7.43 15.38
C LEU A 10 12.40 -8.52 15.68
N LEU A 11 12.34 -9.00 16.92
CA LEU A 11 11.35 -10.01 17.32
C LEU A 11 9.91 -9.47 17.19
N LEU A 12 9.67 -8.24 17.66
CA LEU A 12 8.36 -7.59 17.55
C LEU A 12 7.96 -7.39 16.08
N LEU A 13 8.89 -6.90 15.25
CA LEU A 13 8.66 -6.69 13.83
C LEU A 13 8.34 -8.01 13.11
N ASN A 14 9.09 -9.06 13.40
CA ASN A 14 8.85 -10.39 12.82
C ASN A 14 7.48 -10.93 13.20
N TYR A 15 7.06 -10.75 14.45
CA TYR A 15 5.74 -11.19 14.90
C TYR A 15 4.62 -10.41 14.22
N TRP A 16 4.77 -9.08 14.10
CA TRP A 16 3.81 -8.23 13.41
C TRP A 16 3.67 -8.62 11.92
N ILE A 17 4.78 -8.85 11.22
CA ILE A 17 4.76 -9.30 9.82
C ILE A 17 4.03 -10.64 9.69
N LYS A 18 4.27 -11.58 10.63
CA LYS A 18 3.57 -12.87 10.63
C LYS A 18 2.06 -12.69 10.83
N MET A 19 1.66 -11.87 11.80
CA MET A 19 0.24 -11.59 12.05
C MET A 19 -0.45 -10.94 10.85
N GLU A 20 0.21 -9.97 10.19
CA GLU A 20 -0.36 -9.27 9.03
C GLU A 20 -0.50 -10.21 7.82
N ARG A 21 0.36 -11.22 7.68
CA ARG A 21 0.23 -12.27 6.66
C ARG A 21 -0.90 -13.25 6.97
N ASP A 22 -1.00 -13.69 8.23
CA ASP A 22 -1.93 -14.75 8.62
C ASP A 22 -3.38 -14.24 8.76
N TYR A 23 -3.55 -12.99 9.23
CA TYR A 23 -4.85 -12.43 9.61
C TYR A 23 -5.12 -11.03 9.07
N GLY A 24 -4.11 -10.37 8.51
CA GLY A 24 -4.23 -9.01 7.99
C GLY A 24 -4.77 -8.95 6.57
N GLU A 25 -4.70 -7.77 5.97
CA GLU A 25 -5.11 -7.54 4.59
C GLU A 25 -3.89 -7.30 3.70
N LEU A 26 -2.76 -7.95 4.01
CA LEU A 26 -1.51 -7.73 3.30
C LEU A 26 -1.68 -7.93 1.79
N ASP A 27 -2.40 -8.98 1.39
CA ASP A 27 -2.67 -9.27 -0.01
C ASP A 27 -3.55 -8.20 -0.66
N ARG A 28 -4.60 -7.71 0.04
CA ARG A 28 -5.45 -6.63 -0.48
C ARG A 28 -4.65 -5.34 -0.66
N LYS A 29 -3.84 -4.98 0.34
CA LYS A 29 -2.96 -3.80 0.32
C LYS A 29 -1.91 -3.94 -0.79
N TYR A 30 -1.30 -5.10 -0.94
CA TYR A 30 -0.30 -5.37 -1.98
C TYR A 30 -0.92 -5.29 -3.38
N ASN A 31 -2.09 -5.91 -3.56
CA ASN A 31 -2.84 -5.86 -4.81
C ASN A 31 -3.21 -4.40 -5.18
N TYR A 32 -3.66 -3.61 -4.21
CA TYR A 32 -4.06 -2.22 -4.43
C TYR A 32 -2.85 -1.29 -4.67
N TRP A 33 -1.85 -1.29 -3.79
CA TRP A 33 -0.75 -0.32 -3.81
C TRP A 33 0.39 -0.71 -4.76
N ILE A 34 0.71 -2.00 -4.85
CA ILE A 34 1.89 -2.47 -5.60
C ILE A 34 1.48 -2.94 -6.98
N LEU A 35 0.47 -3.81 -7.06
CA LEU A 35 0.00 -4.35 -8.34
C LEU A 35 -1.03 -3.47 -9.04
N ARG A 36 -1.52 -2.41 -8.38
CA ARG A 36 -2.58 -1.53 -8.88
C ARG A 36 -3.79 -2.30 -9.43
N LYS A 37 -4.09 -3.45 -8.83
CA LYS A 37 -5.31 -4.22 -9.08
C LYS A 37 -6.44 -3.52 -8.34
N ASN A 38 -6.92 -2.42 -8.91
CA ASN A 38 -8.13 -1.75 -8.47
C ASN A 38 -9.25 -2.09 -9.48
N PRO A 39 -10.33 -2.78 -9.08
CA PRO A 39 -11.42 -3.14 -9.98
C PRO A 39 -12.37 -1.97 -10.32
N GLU A 40 -12.23 -0.79 -9.70
CA GLU A 40 -13.22 0.29 -9.83
C GLU A 40 -12.60 1.67 -10.11
N GLU A 41 -12.01 1.84 -11.28
CA GLU A 41 -11.90 3.18 -11.85
C GLU A 41 -12.53 3.16 -13.24
N SER A 42 -13.86 3.29 -13.29
CA SER A 42 -14.60 3.47 -14.55
C SER A 42 -14.40 4.87 -15.12
N GLU A 43 -14.00 5.83 -14.29
CA GLU A 43 -13.81 7.20 -14.69
C GLU A 43 -12.35 7.52 -15.06
N PRO A 44 -12.14 8.33 -16.10
CA PRO A 44 -10.81 8.76 -16.48
C PRO A 44 -10.18 9.55 -15.33
N ARG A 45 -8.95 9.20 -14.97
CA ARG A 45 -8.17 9.93 -13.96
C ARG A 45 -8.10 11.43 -14.28
N TRP A 46 -8.03 12.25 -13.26
CA TRP A 46 -7.87 13.69 -13.41
C TRP A 46 -6.63 14.03 -14.26
N SER A 47 -6.78 14.97 -15.19
CA SER A 47 -5.75 15.40 -16.13
C SER A 47 -5.85 16.90 -16.34
N VAL A 48 -4.73 17.63 -16.27
CA VAL A 48 -4.68 19.07 -16.55
C VAL A 48 -5.27 19.40 -17.92
N VAL A 49 -4.97 18.57 -18.92
CA VAL A 49 -5.44 18.78 -20.30
C VAL A 49 -6.97 18.72 -20.38
N ARG A 50 -7.60 17.81 -19.64
CA ARG A 50 -9.07 17.70 -19.58
C ARG A 50 -9.71 18.69 -18.60
N ASN A 51 -9.20 18.77 -17.38
CA ASN A 51 -9.86 19.40 -16.25
C ASN A 51 -9.49 20.87 -16.03
N VAL A 52 -8.40 21.36 -16.63
CA VAL A 52 -7.96 22.76 -16.49
C VAL A 52 -7.94 23.44 -17.85
N LEU A 53 -7.36 22.79 -18.85
CA LEU A 53 -7.18 23.36 -20.19
C LEU A 53 -8.35 23.08 -21.13
N TYR A 54 -9.14 22.04 -20.85
CA TYR A 54 -10.29 21.60 -21.67
C TYR A 54 -9.94 21.34 -23.16
N TRP A 55 -8.74 20.82 -23.45
CA TRP A 55 -8.26 20.62 -24.83
C TRP A 55 -8.68 19.30 -25.48
N VAL A 56 -9.18 18.36 -24.69
CA VAL A 56 -9.76 17.09 -25.17
C VAL A 56 -11.17 16.98 -24.60
N ASN A 57 -12.15 16.78 -25.49
CA ASN A 57 -13.56 16.55 -25.19
C ASN A 57 -13.84 15.05 -25.05
#